data_AF-A0A1T1BIP2-F1
#
_entry.id   AF-A0A1T1BIP2-F1
#
_cell.length_a   1.000
_cell.length_b   1.000
_cell.length_c   1.000
_cell.angle_alpha   90.00
_cell.angle_beta   90.00
_cell.angle_gamma   90.00
#
_symmetry.space_group_name_H-M   'P 1'
#
loop_
_entity.id
_entity.type
_entity.pdbx_description
1 polymer ?
#
loop_
_entity_poly.entity_id
_entity_poly.type
_entity_poly.pdbx_seq_one_letter_code
_entity_poly.pdbx_strand_id
1 'polypeptide(L)'
;MCLTLKRKEKIIDTLNIMGYGAPHKNLGYIGADFDKYFAFVNSFGSGNPHEYRLIKKLDGKTVKTGFIIDSYNDPDFLLYAKGYDSIMLYDVEKEKDFLIERLSDSKEIDCMVSDLCDVLKIKKVTNNYVQIDINNYDKKKITKKYYR
;
A
#
# COMPACT_ATOMS: atom_id res chain seq x y z
N MET A 1 -19.96 2.95 13.99
CA MET A 1 -18.71 3.05 14.79
C MET A 1 -17.69 3.77 13.93
N CYS A 2 -16.97 4.77 14.45
CA CYS A 2 -15.99 5.53 13.68
C CYS A 2 -14.65 5.57 14.44
N LEU A 3 -13.55 5.61 13.69
CA LEU A 3 -12.23 5.87 14.25
C LEU A 3 -11.94 7.36 14.15
N THR A 4 -11.42 7.94 15.22
CA THR A 4 -11.07 9.36 15.27
C THR A 4 -9.58 9.52 15.08
N LEU A 5 -9.17 10.30 14.08
CA LEU A 5 -7.77 10.71 13.93
C LEU A 5 -7.52 11.91 14.84
N LYS A 6 -6.63 11.73 15.82
CA LYS A 6 -6.25 12.76 16.77
C LYS A 6 -4.81 13.19 16.59
N ARG A 7 -4.56 14.49 16.73
CA ARG A 7 -3.22 15.07 16.94
C ARG A 7 -3.19 15.63 18.35
N LYS A 8 -2.53 14.92 19.28
CA LYS A 8 -2.66 15.15 20.73
C LYS A 8 -4.14 15.07 21.13
N GLU A 9 -4.67 16.09 21.81
CA GLU A 9 -6.08 16.14 22.23
C GLU A 9 -7.05 16.61 21.14
N LYS A 10 -6.54 17.14 20.01
CA LYS A 10 -7.39 17.68 18.95
C LYS A 10 -7.78 16.61 17.94
N ILE A 11 -9.07 16.47 17.68
CA ILE A 11 -9.60 15.69 16.55
C ILE A 11 -9.30 16.45 15.26
N ILE A 12 -8.59 15.81 14.33
CA ILE A 12 -8.25 16.39 13.02
C ILE A 12 -9.04 15.74 11.88
N ASP A 13 -9.50 14.50 12.04
CA ASP A 13 -10.36 13.84 11.06
C ASP A 13 -11.17 12.69 11.70
N THR A 14 -12.22 12.23 11.02
CA THR A 14 -13.01 11.07 11.40
C THR A 14 -13.04 10.06 10.24
N LEU A 15 -12.50 8.88 10.48
CA LEU A 15 -12.51 7.79 9.51
C LEU A 15 -13.87 7.08 9.60
N ASN A 16 -14.76 7.41 8.67
CA ASN A 16 -16.07 6.76 8.55
C ASN A 16 -15.90 5.28 8.16
N ILE A 17 -16.46 4.40 8.98
CA ILE A 17 -16.55 2.96 8.74
C ILE A 17 -18.00 2.69 8.38
N MET A 18 -18.37 2.89 7.12
CA MET A 18 -19.70 2.49 6.65
C MET A 18 -19.65 1.01 6.25
N GLY A 19 -20.34 0.17 7.00
CA GLY A 19 -20.78 -1.14 6.52
C GLY A 19 -20.23 -2.38 7.26
N TYR A 20 -21.18 -3.08 7.89
CA TYR A 20 -21.30 -4.55 7.92
C TYR A 20 -20.41 -5.37 8.89
N GLY A 21 -21.06 -5.87 9.95
CA GLY A 21 -21.05 -7.32 10.22
C GLY A 21 -19.95 -7.91 11.10
N ALA A 22 -19.58 -7.27 12.20
CA ALA A 22 -19.20 -7.86 13.49
C ALA A 22 -18.54 -6.75 14.34
N PRO A 23 -18.80 -6.66 15.65
CA PRO A 23 -18.22 -5.60 16.50
C PRO A 23 -16.67 -5.60 16.57
N HIS A 24 -15.99 -6.60 15.99
CA HIS A 24 -14.55 -6.83 16.13
C HIS A 24 -13.80 -7.22 14.85
N LYS A 25 -14.41 -7.25 13.65
CA LYS A 25 -13.65 -7.54 12.42
C LYS A 25 -12.89 -6.28 11.97
N ASN A 26 -11.62 -6.24 12.38
CA ASN A 26 -10.53 -5.35 11.96
C ASN A 26 -10.95 -3.97 11.47
N LEU A 27 -10.99 -3.01 12.40
CA LEU A 27 -11.23 -1.58 12.15
C LEU A 27 -10.20 -0.94 11.18
N GLY A 28 -9.16 -1.68 10.81
CA GLY A 28 -8.04 -1.27 10.00
C GLY A 28 -6.73 -1.32 10.79
N TYR A 29 -5.60 -1.12 10.11
CA TYR A 29 -4.27 -1.06 10.72
C TYR A 29 -3.37 -0.07 9.97
N ILE A 30 -2.25 0.31 10.55
CA ILE A 30 -1.25 1.14 9.88
C ILE A 30 -0.37 0.23 9.02
N GLY A 31 -0.53 0.31 7.70
CA GLY A 31 0.24 -0.48 6.75
C GLY A 31 1.61 0.10 6.41
N ALA A 32 1.77 1.42 6.58
CA ALA A 32 3.04 2.11 6.47
C ALA A 32 2.99 3.40 7.30
N ASP A 33 4.09 3.77 7.93
CA ASP A 33 4.21 5.01 8.70
C ASP A 33 5.46 5.77 8.25
N PHE A 34 5.23 6.85 7.50
CA PHE A 34 6.24 7.72 6.91
C PHE A 34 6.33 9.03 7.69
N ASP A 35 7.33 9.88 7.45
CA ASP A 35 7.50 11.12 8.23
C ASP A 35 6.24 12.03 8.16
N LYS A 36 5.76 12.31 6.95
CA LYS A 36 4.62 13.23 6.70
C LYS A 36 3.28 12.53 6.52
N TYR A 37 3.29 11.21 6.35
CA TYR A 37 2.14 10.43 5.91
C TYR A 37 2.02 9.13 6.69
N PHE A 38 0.82 8.56 6.76
CA PHE A 38 0.65 7.15 7.13
C PHE A 38 -0.38 6.49 6.21
N ALA A 39 -0.18 5.21 5.89
CA ALA A 39 -1.13 4.42 5.13
C ALA A 39 -2.06 3.69 6.11
N PHE A 40 -3.31 4.12 6.18
CA PHE A 40 -4.36 3.42 6.92
C PHE A 40 -5.00 2.37 6.03
N VAL A 41 -4.97 1.12 6.47
CA VAL A 41 -5.38 -0.04 5.68
C VAL A 41 -6.62 -0.67 6.28
N ASN A 42 -7.63 -0.89 5.47
CA ASN A 42 -8.81 -1.68 5.79
C ASN A 42 -8.63 -3.08 5.20
N SER A 43 -8.74 -4.10 6.03
CA SER A 43 -8.77 -5.50 5.57
C SER A 43 -10.04 -6.16 6.06
N PHE A 44 -10.84 -6.64 5.11
CA PHE A 44 -12.12 -7.29 5.37
C PHE A 44 -11.97 -8.81 5.63
N GLY A 45 -10.73 -9.33 5.60
CA GLY A 45 -10.42 -10.76 5.68
C GLY A 45 -10.87 -11.54 4.45
N SER A 46 -10.78 -12.87 4.52
CA SER A 46 -11.24 -13.81 3.46
C SER A 46 -10.57 -13.63 2.10
N GLY A 47 -9.29 -13.24 2.06
CA GLY A 47 -8.58 -13.02 0.79
C GLY A 47 -9.05 -11.79 0.03
N ASN A 48 -9.64 -10.78 0.68
CA ASN A 48 -9.89 -9.50 0.04
C ASN A 48 -8.60 -8.66 0.01
N PRO A 49 -8.38 -7.86 -1.06
CA PRO A 49 -7.25 -6.97 -1.11
C PRO A 49 -7.32 -5.89 -0.03
N HIS A 50 -6.14 -5.46 0.41
CA HIS A 50 -6.00 -4.55 1.54
C HIS A 50 -6.12 -3.10 1.08
N GLU A 51 -7.36 -2.57 1.08
CA GLU A 51 -7.63 -1.19 0.70
C GLU A 51 -6.91 -0.21 1.63
N TYR A 52 -6.20 0.76 1.07
CA TYR A 52 -5.51 1.77 1.87
C TYR A 52 -5.93 3.20 1.52
N ARG A 53 -5.73 4.08 2.49
CA ARG A 53 -5.72 5.54 2.35
C ARG A 53 -4.38 6.06 2.85
N LEU A 54 -3.62 6.75 2.01
CA LEU A 54 -2.44 7.50 2.44
C LEU A 54 -2.89 8.86 2.94
N ILE A 55 -2.65 9.12 4.22
CA ILE A 55 -3.20 10.26 4.95
C ILE A 55 -2.05 11.16 5.39
N LYS A 56 -2.17 12.47 5.13
CA LYS A 56 -1.26 13.49 5.65
C LYS A 56 -1.43 13.61 7.16
N LYS A 57 -0.33 13.44 7.91
CA LYS A 57 -0.34 13.58 9.38
C LYS A 57 -0.68 14.99 9.85
N LEU A 58 -0.36 15.99 9.03
CA LEU A 58 -0.54 17.40 9.37
C LEU A 58 -2.02 17.77 9.55
N ASP A 59 -2.87 17.34 8.63
CA ASP A 59 -4.24 17.82 8.46
C ASP A 59 -5.28 16.68 8.29
N GLY A 60 -4.85 15.41 8.23
CA GLY A 60 -5.74 14.27 8.01
C GLY A 60 -6.18 14.10 6.56
N LYS A 61 -5.68 14.90 5.61
CA LYS A 61 -6.12 14.81 4.21
C LYS A 61 -5.65 13.50 3.58
N THR A 62 -6.60 12.73 3.04
CA THR A 62 -6.27 11.59 2.17
C THR A 62 -5.72 12.11 0.84
N VAL A 63 -4.52 11.65 0.46
CA VAL A 63 -3.86 12.05 -0.79
C VAL A 63 -3.83 10.94 -1.83
N LYS A 64 -3.97 9.68 -1.41
CA LYS A 64 -3.90 8.52 -2.30
C LYS A 64 -4.69 7.36 -1.73
N THR A 65 -5.24 6.54 -2.63
CA THR A 65 -5.96 5.30 -2.30
C THR A 65 -5.60 4.19 -3.29
N GLY A 66 -5.84 2.95 -2.89
CA GLY A 66 -5.59 1.76 -3.71
C GLY A 66 -5.54 0.52 -2.82
N PHE A 67 -4.84 -0.52 -3.26
CA PHE A 67 -4.57 -1.70 -2.44
C PHE A 67 -3.09 -1.76 -2.08
N ILE A 68 -2.77 -1.79 -0.79
CA ILE A 68 -1.37 -1.79 -0.33
C ILE A 68 -0.75 -3.16 -0.64
N ILE A 69 0.48 -3.14 -1.14
CA ILE A 69 1.26 -4.35 -1.44
C ILE A 69 2.41 -4.46 -0.45
N ASP A 70 3.24 -3.41 -0.38
CA ASP A 70 4.40 -3.35 0.51
C ASP A 70 4.85 -1.90 0.73
N SER A 71 5.71 -1.67 1.70
CA SER A 71 6.31 -0.36 1.97
C SER A 71 7.75 -0.47 2.43
N TYR A 72 8.53 0.57 2.20
CA TYR A 72 9.91 0.67 2.63
C TYR A 72 10.14 2.02 3.29
N ASN A 73 10.88 2.03 4.40
CA ASN A 73 11.27 3.24 5.12
C ASN A 73 12.77 3.46 4.94
N ASP A 74 13.20 4.72 4.82
CA ASP A 74 14.60 5.13 4.63
C ASP A 74 15.26 4.56 3.36
N PRO A 75 14.90 5.06 2.17
CA PRO A 75 13.94 6.15 1.90
C PRO A 75 12.49 5.66 1.76
N ASP A 76 11.54 6.58 1.93
CA ASP A 76 10.11 6.28 2.01
C ASP A 76 9.49 5.93 0.64
N PHE A 77 9.06 4.67 0.50
CA PHE A 77 8.40 4.14 -0.69
C PHE A 77 7.15 3.34 -0.34
N LEU A 78 6.14 3.47 -1.20
CA LEU A 78 4.90 2.70 -1.12
C LEU A 78 4.66 1.94 -2.43
N LEU A 79 4.63 0.61 -2.36
CA LEU A 79 4.21 -0.26 -3.45
C LEU A 79 2.72 -0.58 -3.28
N TYR A 80 1.93 -0.33 -4.32
CA TYR A 80 0.48 -0.50 -4.26
C TYR A 80 -0.11 -0.83 -5.62
N ALA A 81 -1.32 -1.42 -5.63
CA ALA A 81 -2.13 -1.56 -6.82
C ALA A 81 -3.11 -0.37 -6.93
N LYS A 82 -3.12 0.29 -8.08
CA LYS A 82 -4.10 1.29 -8.46
C LYS A 82 -5.24 0.61 -9.21
N GLY A 83 -6.39 0.50 -8.55
CA GLY A 83 -7.47 -0.35 -9.05
C GLY A 83 -7.03 -1.82 -9.06
N TYR A 84 -7.60 -2.61 -9.96
CA TYR A 84 -7.35 -4.05 -10.03
C TYR A 84 -6.31 -4.49 -11.07
N ASP A 85 -5.49 -3.55 -11.56
CA ASP A 85 -4.61 -3.83 -12.70
C ASP A 85 -3.20 -3.22 -12.58
N SER A 86 -3.10 -1.93 -12.25
CA SER A 86 -1.81 -1.24 -12.35
C SER A 86 -1.01 -1.33 -11.04
N ILE A 87 0.17 -1.94 -11.08
CA ILE A 87 1.12 -1.92 -9.96
C ILE A 87 1.95 -0.64 -10.04
N MET A 88 1.96 0.09 -8.94
CA MET A 88 2.55 1.42 -8.84
C MET A 88 3.54 1.47 -7.67
N LEU A 89 4.68 2.12 -7.89
CA LEU A 89 5.62 2.47 -6.86
C LEU A 89 5.56 3.99 -6.65
N TYR A 90 5.24 4.41 -5.43
CA TYR A 90 5.17 5.82 -5.06
C TYR A 90 6.39 6.21 -4.23
N ASP A 91 7.16 7.17 -4.74
CA ASP A 91 8.21 7.86 -4.00
C ASP A 91 7.54 8.93 -3.14
N VAL A 92 7.52 8.71 -1.82
CA VAL A 92 6.76 9.54 -0.87
C VAL A 92 7.42 10.92 -0.70
N GLU A 93 8.74 10.99 -0.78
CA GLU A 93 9.50 12.24 -0.67
C GLU A 93 9.27 13.15 -1.87
N LYS A 94 9.33 12.57 -3.09
CA LYS A 94 9.14 13.29 -4.35
C LYS A 94 7.66 13.46 -4.75
N GLU A 95 6.76 12.82 -4.00
CA GLU A 95 5.32 12.75 -4.27
C GLU A 95 5.01 12.27 -5.70
N LYS A 96 5.76 11.28 -6.20
CA LYS A 96 5.70 10.82 -7.61
C LYS A 96 5.41 9.33 -7.73
N ASP A 97 4.48 9.00 -8.64
CA ASP A 97 4.18 7.61 -9.02
C ASP A 97 5.06 7.14 -10.18
N PHE A 98 5.45 5.88 -10.11
CA PHE A 98 6.08 5.11 -11.18
C PHE A 98 5.24 3.88 -11.47
N LEU A 99 4.83 3.71 -12.73
CA LEU A 99 4.19 2.47 -13.17
C LEU A 99 5.25 1.36 -13.20
N ILE A 100 4.99 0.29 -12.45
CA ILE A 100 5.87 -0.88 -12.38
C ILE A 100 5.48 -1.87 -13.46
N GLU A 101 4.19 -2.25 -13.48
CA GLU A 101 3.65 -3.22 -14.42
C GLU A 101 2.12 -3.14 -14.42
N ARG A 102 1.48 -3.62 -15.49
CA ARG A 102 0.03 -3.88 -15.52
C ARG A 102 -0.18 -5.38 -15.41
N LEU A 103 -1.07 -5.82 -14.54
CA LEU A 103 -1.37 -7.24 -14.35
C LEU A 103 -1.91 -7.87 -15.64
N SER A 104 -2.72 -7.14 -16.42
CA SER A 104 -3.23 -7.62 -17.71
C SER A 104 -2.14 -7.99 -18.71
N ASP A 105 -0.96 -7.39 -18.58
CA ASP A 105 0.15 -7.51 -19.53
C ASP A 105 1.33 -8.31 -18.93
N SER A 106 1.25 -8.67 -17.65
CA SER A 106 2.35 -9.32 -16.94
C SER A 106 2.46 -10.79 -17.32
N LYS A 107 3.70 -11.23 -17.59
CA LYS A 107 4.03 -12.65 -17.74
C LYS A 107 4.59 -13.28 -16.46
N GLU A 108 4.91 -12.45 -15.47
CA GLU A 108 5.63 -12.85 -14.25
C GLU A 108 4.74 -12.82 -13.01
N ILE A 109 3.73 -11.96 -13.01
CA ILE A 109 2.79 -11.76 -11.92
C ILE A 109 1.44 -12.33 -12.35
N ASP A 110 1.19 -13.58 -12.00
CA ASP A 110 -0.07 -14.28 -12.24
C ASP A 110 -0.74 -14.57 -10.90
N CYS A 111 -1.42 -13.56 -10.36
CA CYS A 111 -2.16 -13.67 -9.11
C CYS A 111 -3.27 -12.61 -9.05
N MET A 112 -4.22 -12.82 -8.15
CA MET A 112 -5.24 -11.81 -7.86
C MET A 112 -4.64 -10.66 -7.06
N VAL A 113 -5.27 -9.49 -7.13
CA VAL A 113 -4.84 -8.29 -6.40
C VAL A 113 -4.79 -8.51 -4.88
N SER A 114 -5.62 -9.42 -4.38
CA SER A 114 -5.62 -9.88 -2.97
C SER A 114 -4.31 -10.51 -2.53
N ASP A 115 -3.59 -11.14 -3.46
CA ASP A 115 -2.43 -11.99 -3.16
C ASP A 115 -1.12 -11.24 -3.42
N LEU A 116 -1.20 -10.03 -3.98
CA LEU A 116 -0.02 -9.24 -4.34
C LEU A 116 0.89 -8.97 -3.13
N CYS A 117 0.31 -8.79 -1.93
CA CYS A 117 1.08 -8.56 -0.72
C CYS A 117 1.94 -9.77 -0.31
N ASP A 118 1.67 -10.97 -0.81
CA ASP A 118 2.49 -12.16 -0.61
C ASP A 118 3.46 -12.42 -1.79
N VAL A 119 3.08 -11.95 -2.98
CA VAL A 119 3.85 -12.15 -4.23
C VAL A 119 4.94 -11.09 -4.43
N LEU A 120 4.66 -9.83 -4.10
CA LEU A 120 5.54 -8.69 -4.40
C LEU A 120 6.09 -8.07 -3.12
N LYS A 121 7.42 -7.90 -3.07
CA LYS A 121 8.11 -7.25 -1.94
C LYS A 121 9.18 -6.27 -2.40
N ILE A 122 9.25 -5.10 -1.76
CA ILE A 122 10.38 -4.20 -1.92
C ILE A 122 11.56 -4.84 -1.16
N LYS A 123 12.56 -5.29 -1.92
CA LYS A 123 13.72 -5.98 -1.33
C LYS A 123 14.79 -5.02 -0.85
N LYS A 124 15.06 -3.98 -1.64
CA LYS A 124 16.14 -3.04 -1.38
C LYS A 124 15.86 -1.72 -2.07
N VAL A 125 16.14 -0.63 -1.38
CA VAL A 125 16.14 0.70 -1.97
C VAL A 125 17.54 1.30 -1.90
N THR A 126 17.90 2.04 -2.94
CA THR A 126 19.14 2.81 -3.04
C THR A 126 18.84 4.21 -3.59
N ASN A 127 19.85 5.05 -3.67
CA ASN A 127 19.74 6.36 -4.31
C ASN A 127 19.40 6.27 -5.82
N ASN A 128 19.75 5.16 -6.47
CA ASN A 128 19.63 5.02 -7.93
C ASN A 128 18.48 4.10 -8.37
N TYR A 129 18.14 3.11 -7.56
CA TYR A 129 17.12 2.11 -7.91
C TYR A 129 16.37 1.57 -6.69
N VAL A 130 15.17 1.08 -6.98
CA VAL A 130 14.36 0.23 -6.11
C VAL A 130 14.37 -1.19 -6.69
N GLN A 131 14.64 -2.17 -5.85
CA GLN A 131 14.62 -3.58 -6.19
C GLN A 131 13.35 -4.22 -5.64
N ILE A 132 12.57 -4.85 -6.51
CA ILE A 132 11.34 -5.57 -6.17
C ILE A 132 11.55 -7.05 -6.45
N ASP A 133 11.24 -7.87 -5.47
CA ASP A 133 11.18 -9.32 -5.59
C ASP A 133 9.75 -9.74 -5.92
N ILE A 134 9.63 -10.66 -6.88
CA ILE A 134 8.39 -11.26 -7.37
C ILE A 134 8.49 -12.76 -7.13
N ASN A 135 7.62 -13.30 -6.27
CA ASN A 135 7.51 -14.73 -6.02
C ASN A 135 6.40 -15.30 -6.92
N ASN A 136 6.76 -15.86 -8.06
CA ASN A 136 5.76 -16.41 -8.98
C ASN A 136 5.12 -17.71 -8.41
N TYR A 137 4.06 -18.17 -9.07
CA TYR A 137 3.34 -19.40 -8.70
C TYR A 137 4.24 -20.66 -8.73
N ASP A 138 5.25 -20.72 -9.60
CA ASP A 138 6.25 -21.79 -9.64
C ASP A 138 7.30 -21.70 -8.52
N LYS A 139 7.14 -20.77 -7.57
CA LYS A 139 8.11 -20.43 -6.51
C LYS A 139 9.47 -19.99 -7.05
N LYS A 140 9.53 -19.56 -8.31
CA LYS A 140 10.72 -18.89 -8.84
C LYS A 140 10.70 -17.45 -8.39
N LYS A 141 11.77 -17.08 -7.70
CA LYS A 141 12.00 -15.72 -7.27
C LYS A 141 12.62 -14.92 -8.42
N ILE A 142 11.88 -13.96 -8.94
CA ILE A 142 12.36 -13.00 -9.94
C ILE A 142 12.65 -11.69 -9.22
N THR A 143 13.77 -11.06 -9.56
CA THR A 143 14.16 -9.77 -8.97
C THR A 143 14.30 -8.75 -10.09
N LYS A 144 13.50 -7.67 -10.02
CA LYS A 144 13.56 -6.55 -10.96
C LYS A 144 14.09 -5.29 -10.28
N LYS A 145 14.79 -4.46 -11.05
CA LYS A 145 15.29 -3.14 -10.61
C LYS A 145 14.58 -2.04 -11.40
N TYR A 146 14.11 -1.03 -10.67
CA TYR A 146 13.44 0.15 -11.20
C TYR A 146 14.27 1.37 -10.83
N TYR A 147 14.72 2.13 -11.83
CA TYR A 147 15.60 3.29 -11.61
C TYR A 147 14.78 4.53 -11.25
N ARG A 148 15.28 5.30 -10.27
CA ARG A 148 14.61 6.46 -9.65
C ARG A 148 14.73 7.75 -10.48
#